data_AF-A0A9P4UZN0-F1
#
_entry.id   AF-A0A9P4UZN0-F1
#
_cell.length_a   1.000
_cell.length_b   1.000
_cell.length_c   1.000
_cell.angle_alpha   90.00
_cell.angle_beta   90.00
_cell.angle_gamma   90.00
#
_symmetry.space_group_name_H-M   'P 1'
#
loop_
_entity.id
_entity.type
_entity.pdbx_description
1 polymer ?
#
loop_
_entity_poly.entity_id
_entity_poly.type
_entity_poly.pdbx_seq_one_letter_code
_entity_poly.pdbx_strand_id
1 'polypeptide(L)'
;MVLVRARLATTRFDFVHNRAKSDGLQYFWVDTCCIDKSDHIKFQTAINSMFRWYQNAKKCYVYLSDVSTTKQKGINVSDFLWKLPDIRQSRLFRRGWTLQELLAPLSVEFFSRE
;
A
#
# COMPACT_ATOMS: atom_id res chain seq x y z
N MET A 1 7.36 9.91 -8.81
CA MET A 1 6.67 10.02 -7.52
C MET A 1 6.18 8.64 -7.15
N VAL A 2 6.76 8.01 -6.14
CA VAL A 2 6.43 6.61 -5.79
C VAL A 2 5.36 6.64 -4.74
N LEU A 3 4.28 5.94 -5.03
CA LEU A 3 3.13 5.90 -4.16
C LEU A 3 3.27 4.77 -3.16
N VAL A 4 3.08 5.09 -1.90
CA VAL A 4 3.08 4.09 -0.85
C VAL A 4 1.84 4.29 -0.02
N ARG A 5 0.98 3.28 -0.01
CA ARG A 5 -0.12 3.23 0.94
C ARG A 5 0.21 2.21 2.00
N ALA A 6 0.37 2.70 3.21
CA ALA A 6 0.19 1.87 4.37
C ALA A 6 -0.48 2.71 5.46
N ARG A 7 -1.55 2.19 6.07
CA ARG A 7 -2.00 2.73 7.36
C ARG A 7 -1.03 2.22 8.41
N LEU A 8 -0.01 3.02 8.64
CA LEU A 8 1.05 2.72 9.57
C LEU A 8 0.65 3.25 10.94
N ALA A 9 0.66 2.37 11.94
CA ALA A 9 1.26 2.79 13.19
C ALA A 9 2.69 3.23 12.84
N THR A 10 3.18 4.32 13.43
CA THR A 10 4.43 5.06 13.13
C THR A 10 5.67 4.24 12.73
N THR A 11 5.72 2.95 13.02
CA THR A 11 6.82 1.99 12.84
C THR A 11 7.12 1.49 11.42
N ARG A 12 6.58 2.06 10.33
CA ARG A 12 6.88 1.49 8.98
C ARG A 12 7.23 2.47 7.87
N PHE A 13 7.60 3.70 8.22
CA PHE A 13 8.30 4.57 7.25
C PHE A 13 9.60 3.93 6.78
N ASP A 14 10.31 3.25 7.69
CA ASP A 14 11.56 2.56 7.38
C ASP A 14 11.37 1.45 6.35
N PHE A 15 10.27 0.68 6.44
CA PHE A 15 9.92 -0.34 5.44
C PHE A 15 9.82 0.29 4.05
N VAL A 16 9.05 1.38 3.95
CA VAL A 16 8.80 2.07 2.71
C VAL A 16 10.08 2.67 2.14
N HIS A 17 10.86 3.35 2.98
CA HIS A 17 12.13 3.95 2.63
C HIS A 17 13.11 2.91 2.10
N ASN A 18 13.30 1.81 2.85
CA ASN A 18 14.21 0.75 2.48
C ASN A 18 13.77 0.08 1.17
N ARG A 19 12.46 -0.12 0.96
CA ARG A 19 11.96 -0.71 -0.28
C ARG A 19 12.17 0.21 -1.47
N ALA A 20 11.82 1.49 -1.34
CA ALA A 20 12.05 2.49 -2.37
C ALA A 20 13.54 2.58 -2.72
N LYS A 21 14.43 2.56 -1.73
CA LYS A 21 15.88 2.57 -1.92
C LYS A 21 16.38 1.34 -2.67
N SER A 22 15.93 0.14 -2.30
CA SER A 22 16.28 -1.12 -2.98
C SER A 22 15.80 -1.13 -4.44
N ASP A 23 14.67 -0.49 -4.72
CA ASP A 23 14.12 -0.38 -6.08
C ASP A 23 14.70 0.83 -6.86
N GLY A 24 15.70 1.52 -6.31
CA GLY A 24 16.40 2.64 -6.97
C GLY A 24 15.59 3.93 -7.06
N LEU A 25 14.62 4.13 -6.17
CA LEU A 25 13.67 5.23 -6.19
C LEU A 25 14.10 6.36 -5.25
N GLN A 26 14.28 7.56 -5.79
CA GLN A 26 14.77 8.72 -5.04
C GLN A 26 13.71 9.36 -4.13
N TYR A 27 12.44 9.24 -4.49
CA TYR A 27 11.33 9.88 -3.77
C TYR A 27 10.15 8.93 -3.60
N PHE A 28 9.59 8.89 -2.39
CA PHE A 28 8.36 8.18 -2.07
C PHE A 28 7.38 9.09 -1.34
N TRP A 29 6.10 8.71 -1.40
CA TRP A 29 4.97 9.45 -0.84
C TRP A 29 4.09 8.49 -0.04
N VAL A 30 3.62 8.92 1.13
CA VAL A 30 2.77 8.11 2.00
C VAL A 30 1.44 8.81 2.25
N ASP A 31 0.32 8.21 1.81
CA ASP A 31 -1.02 8.82 1.86
C ASP A 31 -1.45 9.29 3.24
N THR A 32 -1.06 8.54 4.26
CA THR A 32 -1.50 8.77 5.63
C THR A 32 -0.89 9.99 6.29
N CYS A 33 0.32 10.41 5.89
CA CYS A 33 0.99 11.59 6.45
C CYS A 33 1.12 12.75 5.46
N CYS A 34 1.06 12.48 4.16
CA CYS A 34 1.28 13.50 3.13
C CYS A 34 -0.01 14.19 2.65
N ILE A 35 -1.19 13.74 3.09
CA ILE A 35 -2.46 14.44 2.87
C ILE A 35 -2.83 15.23 4.13
N ASP A 36 -2.82 16.55 4.01
CA ASP A 36 -3.36 17.44 5.02
C ASP A 36 -4.89 17.32 5.06
N LYS A 37 -5.42 16.95 6.23
CA LYS A 37 -6.86 16.80 6.47
C LYS A 37 -7.45 17.97 7.24
N SER A 38 -6.62 18.90 7.70
CA SER A 38 -7.06 20.10 8.42
C SER A 38 -7.58 21.18 7.46
N ASP A 39 -7.06 21.20 6.24
CA ASP A 39 -7.49 22.07 5.15
C ASP A 39 -8.41 21.31 4.18
N HIS A 40 -9.70 21.64 4.20
CA HIS A 40 -10.71 20.97 3.37
C HIS A 40 -10.45 21.14 1.86
N ILE A 41 -9.90 22.29 1.43
CA ILE A 41 -9.63 22.56 0.02
C ILE A 41 -8.50 21.64 -0.43
N LYS A 42 -7.37 21.64 0.29
CA LYS A 42 -6.23 20.76 -0.02
C LYS A 42 -6.61 19.29 0.06
N PHE A 43 -7.43 18.91 1.05
CA PHE A 43 -7.94 17.55 1.17
C PHE A 43 -8.73 17.15 -0.07
N GLN A 44 -9.70 17.95 -0.51
CA GLN A 44 -10.49 17.63 -1.71
C GLN A 44 -9.64 17.62 -2.98
N THR A 45 -8.72 18.57 -3.14
CA THR A 45 -7.78 18.57 -4.26
C THR A 45 -6.93 17.29 -4.29
N ALA A 46 -6.46 16.83 -3.13
CA ALA A 46 -5.70 15.59 -3.01
C ALA A 46 -6.57 14.38 -3.38
N ILE A 47 -7.80 14.30 -2.87
CA ILE A 47 -8.76 13.22 -3.21
C ILE A 47 -9.00 13.15 -4.72
N ASN A 48 -9.27 14.29 -5.36
CA ASN A 48 -9.53 14.35 -6.80
C ASN A 48 -8.28 14.04 -7.65
N SER A 49 -7.08 14.12 -7.07
CA SER A 49 -5.82 13.87 -7.76
C SER A 49 -5.26 12.46 -7.52
N MET A 50 -5.75 11.73 -6.50
CA MET A 50 -5.18 10.45 -6.06
C MET A 50 -5.09 9.42 -7.16
N PHE A 51 -6.15 9.23 -7.94
CA PHE A 51 -6.17 8.25 -9.02
C PHE A 51 -5.03 8.52 -10.02
N ARG A 52 -4.85 9.79 -10.41
CA ARG A 52 -3.77 10.20 -11.32
C ARG A 52 -2.40 9.99 -10.68
N TRP A 53 -2.25 10.27 -9.39
CA TRP A 53 -0.98 10.02 -8.68
C TRP A 53 -0.62 8.54 -8.65
N TYR A 54 -1.62 7.68 -8.46
CA TYR A 54 -1.44 6.23 -8.47
C TYR A 54 -1.06 5.73 -9.86
N GLN A 55 -1.76 6.20 -10.88
CA GLN A 55 -1.49 5.84 -12.27
C GLN A 55 -0.10 6.24 -12.74
N ASN A 56 0.43 7.37 -12.26
CA ASN A 56 1.77 7.84 -12.62
C ASN A 56 2.87 7.33 -11.68
N ALA A 57 2.53 6.45 -10.72
CA ALA A 57 3.52 5.86 -9.82
C ALA A 57 4.35 4.79 -10.55
N LYS A 58 5.67 4.80 -10.31
CA LYS A 58 6.58 3.77 -10.83
C LYS A 58 6.30 2.40 -10.20
N LYS A 59 6.02 2.41 -8.90
CA LYS A 59 5.71 1.26 -8.05
C LYS A 59 4.71 1.68 -6.99
N CYS A 60 3.82 0.76 -6.63
CA CYS A 60 2.93 0.90 -5.48
C CYS A 60 3.17 -0.24 -4.51
N TYR A 61 3.52 0.08 -3.26
CA TYR A 61 3.67 -0.92 -2.21
C TYR A 61 2.44 -0.93 -1.30
N VAL A 62 1.93 -2.13 -1.03
CA VAL A 62 0.80 -2.37 -0.14
C VAL A 62 1.27 -3.26 0.99
N TYR A 63 1.36 -2.69 2.19
CA TYR A 63 1.75 -3.43 3.39
C TYR A 63 0.52 -3.90 4.17
N LEU A 64 0.28 -5.20 4.16
CA LEU A 64 -0.82 -5.90 4.81
C LEU A 64 -0.45 -6.29 6.24
N SER A 65 -0.49 -5.32 7.14
CA SER A 65 -0.04 -5.58 8.51
C SER A 65 -0.88 -6.52 9.33
N ASP A 66 -2.12 -6.75 8.92
CA ASP A 66 -3.04 -7.70 9.53
C ASP A 66 -2.94 -9.11 8.92
N VAL A 67 -2.03 -9.30 7.96
CA VAL A 67 -1.74 -10.58 7.32
C VAL A 67 -0.39 -11.10 7.80
N SER A 68 -0.37 -12.37 8.19
CA SER A 68 0.81 -13.09 8.66
C SER A 68 0.98 -14.37 7.85
N THR A 69 2.14 -14.54 7.22
CA THR A 69 2.46 -15.72 6.41
C THR A 69 3.03 -16.86 7.25
N THR A 70 3.55 -16.56 8.44
CA THR A 70 4.20 -17.56 9.33
C THR A 70 3.24 -18.57 9.98
N LYS A 71 1.95 -18.26 10.07
CA LYS A 71 0.93 -19.19 10.61
C LYS A 71 0.69 -20.40 9.71
N GLN A 72 1.21 -20.39 8.47
CA GLN A 72 0.91 -21.38 7.44
C GLN A 72 2.18 -22.12 6.99
N LYS A 73 2.94 -22.65 7.95
CA LYS A 73 4.09 -23.53 7.68
C LYS A 73 3.66 -24.73 6.83
N GLY A 74 4.16 -24.82 5.60
CA GLY A 74 4.00 -25.99 4.72
C GLY A 74 3.31 -25.73 3.38
N ILE A 75 2.78 -24.55 3.13
CA ILE A 75 2.24 -24.16 1.81
C ILE A 75 3.29 -23.30 1.10
N ASN A 76 3.68 -23.68 -0.11
CA ASN A 76 4.47 -22.81 -0.99
C ASN A 76 3.65 -21.54 -1.27
N VAL A 77 3.98 -20.48 -0.54
CA VAL A 77 3.18 -19.24 -0.44
C VAL A 77 3.08 -18.50 -1.78
N SER A 78 3.98 -18.80 -2.73
CA SER A 78 4.02 -18.22 -4.07
C SER A 78 2.78 -18.53 -4.91
N ASP A 79 2.20 -19.72 -4.77
CA ASP A 79 1.18 -20.20 -5.72
C ASP A 79 -0.25 -19.86 -5.27
N PHE A 80 -0.45 -19.57 -3.98
CA PHE A 80 -1.79 -19.43 -3.39
C PHE A 80 -1.93 -18.34 -2.33
N LEU A 81 -1.12 -17.26 -2.39
CA LEU A 81 -1.23 -16.11 -1.48
C LEU A 81 -2.69 -15.57 -1.38
N TRP A 82 -3.39 -15.46 -2.52
CA TRP A 82 -4.80 -14.99 -2.54
C TRP A 82 -5.83 -15.96 -1.93
N LYS A 83 -5.45 -17.22 -1.71
CA LYS A 83 -6.29 -18.21 -1.01
C LYS A 83 -6.14 -18.15 0.50
N LEU A 84 -5.16 -17.39 1.02
CA LEU A 84 -4.99 -17.27 2.46
C LEU A 84 -6.21 -16.58 3.09
N PRO A 85 -6.84 -17.18 4.12
CA PRO A 85 -7.98 -16.58 4.81
C PRO A 85 -7.66 -15.18 5.32
N ASP A 86 -6.44 -14.99 5.84
CA ASP A 86 -5.95 -13.73 6.38
C ASP A 86 -5.94 -12.61 5.32
N ILE A 87 -5.61 -12.92 4.06
CA ILE A 87 -5.60 -11.93 2.97
C ILE A 87 -7.03 -11.51 2.63
N ARG A 88 -7.94 -12.46 2.46
CA ARG A 88 -9.36 -12.16 2.17
C ARG A 88 -10.03 -11.36 3.29
N GLN A 89 -9.60 -11.61 4.53
CA GLN A 89 -10.11 -10.91 5.70
C GLN A 89 -9.39 -9.59 5.99
N SER A 90 -8.31 -9.27 5.26
CA SER A 90 -7.56 -8.05 5.47
C SER A 90 -8.47 -6.83 5.38
N ARG A 91 -8.21 -5.87 6.27
CA ARG A 91 -8.84 -4.56 6.31
C ARG A 91 -8.70 -3.80 4.99
N LEU A 92 -7.71 -4.14 4.17
CA LEU A 92 -7.58 -3.58 2.83
C LEU A 92 -8.86 -3.83 2.02
N PHE A 93 -9.37 -5.06 1.95
CA PHE A 93 -10.50 -5.40 1.09
C PHE A 93 -11.87 -4.94 1.60
N ARG A 94 -11.93 -4.40 2.83
CA ARG A 94 -13.18 -3.90 3.45
C ARG A 94 -13.39 -2.39 3.23
N ARG A 95 -12.56 -1.73 2.42
CA ARG A 95 -12.57 -0.27 2.24
C ARG A 95 -13.06 0.13 0.85
N GLY A 96 -13.86 1.21 0.79
CA GLY A 96 -14.43 1.72 -0.46
C GLY A 96 -13.39 2.25 -1.47
N TRP A 97 -12.18 2.60 -1.03
CA TRP A 97 -11.13 3.16 -1.91
C TRP A 97 -10.16 2.12 -2.48
N THR A 98 -10.24 0.88 -2.02
CA THR A 98 -9.28 -0.18 -2.38
C THR A 98 -9.29 -0.50 -3.87
N LEU A 99 -10.45 -0.45 -4.51
CA LEU A 99 -10.55 -0.78 -5.92
C LEU A 99 -9.76 0.21 -6.79
N GLN A 100 -9.91 1.52 -6.54
CA GLN A 100 -9.18 2.54 -7.30
C GLN A 100 -7.68 2.46 -7.04
N GLU A 101 -7.27 2.13 -5.82
CA GLU A 101 -5.86 1.93 -5.45
C GLU A 101 -5.21 0.73 -6.13
N LEU A 102 -6.00 -0.30 -6.46
CA LEU A 102 -5.50 -1.48 -7.16
C LEU A 102 -5.56 -1.34 -8.69
N LEU A 103 -6.54 -0.58 -9.21
CA LEU A 103 -6.74 -0.42 -10.65
C LEU A 103 -5.94 0.71 -11.27
N ALA A 104 -5.71 1.80 -10.53
CA ALA A 104 -5.01 2.96 -11.07
C ALA A 104 -3.53 2.69 -11.41
N PRO A 105 -2.70 2.08 -10.53
CA PRO A 105 -1.28 1.92 -10.80
C PRO A 105 -0.95 0.78 -11.76
N LEU A 106 0.15 0.92 -12.48
CA LEU A 106 0.65 -0.11 -13.41
C LEU A 106 1.24 -1.34 -12.72
N SER A 107 1.75 -1.20 -11.50
CA SER A 107 2.39 -2.27 -10.74
C SER A 107 2.15 -2.09 -9.24
N VAL A 108 1.56 -3.10 -8.62
CA VAL A 108 1.30 -3.17 -7.17
C VAL A 108 2.01 -4.38 -6.58
N GLU A 109 2.78 -4.16 -5.53
CA GLU A 109 3.47 -5.22 -4.77
C GLU A 109 2.91 -5.29 -3.34
N PHE A 110 2.57 -6.49 -2.91
CA PHE A 110 2.00 -6.76 -1.61
C PHE A 110 3.04 -7.34 -0.66
N PHE A 111 3.03 -6.87 0.59
CA PHE A 111 3.93 -7.31 1.65
C PHE A 111 3.12 -7.69 2.89
N SER A 112 3.47 -8.80 3.53
CA SER A 112 2.90 -9.23 4.81
C SER A 112 3.60 -8.56 5.99
N ARG A 113 3.21 -8.93 7.20
CA ARG A 113 3.84 -8.43 8.43
C ARG A 113 5.30 -8.86 8.60
N GLU A 114 5.67 -10.02 8.07
CA GLU A 114 7.02 -10.60 8.18
C GLU A 114 7.97 -10.18 7.06
#